data_AF-A0A2T0QT68-F1
#
_entry.id   AF-A0A2T0QT68-F1
#
_cell.length_a   1.000
_cell.length_b   1.000
_cell.length_c   1.000
_cell.angle_alpha   90.00
_cell.angle_beta   90.00
_cell.angle_gamma   90.00
#
_symmetry.space_group_name_H-M   'P 1'
#
loop_
_entity.id
_entity.type
_entity.pdbx_description
1 polymer ?
#
loop_
_entity_poly.entity_id
_entity_poly.type
_entity_poly.pdbx_seq_one_letter_code
_entity_poly.pdbx_strand_id
1 'polypeptide(L)'
;MTLALHERGMFSWGEWAACLNEAIRDAQAAGDADHGDTYYSHWLTALERISAIKGLVTDDSLLRRRDAWDAAARRTPHGQPIELG
;
A
#
# COMPACT_ATOMS: atom_id res chain seq x y z
N MET A 1 -1.31 5.37 -7.95
CA MET A 1 -1.90 4.01 -7.93
C MET A 1 -3.39 4.04 -7.62
N THR A 2 -3.82 4.65 -6.51
CA THR A 2 -5.25 4.76 -6.15
C THR A 2 -6.14 5.38 -7.23
N LEU A 3 -5.72 6.51 -7.83
CA LEU A 3 -6.49 7.14 -8.91
C LEU A 3 -6.75 6.20 -10.09
N ALA A 4 -5.73 5.47 -10.55
CA ALA A 4 -5.86 4.55 -11.67
C ALA A 4 -6.78 3.34 -11.37
N LEU A 5 -6.84 2.89 -10.12
CA LEU A 5 -7.78 1.83 -9.72
C LEU A 5 -9.22 2.37 -9.64
N HIS A 6 -9.39 3.59 -9.12
CA HIS A 6 -10.68 4.26 -9.09
C HIS A 6 -11.21 4.52 -10.50
N GLU A 7 -10.39 5.07 -11.40
CA GLU A 7 -10.77 5.32 -12.81
C GLU A 7 -11.16 4.03 -13.55
N ARG A 8 -10.62 2.88 -13.13
CA ARG A 8 -10.99 1.55 -13.64
C ARG A 8 -12.22 0.95 -12.96
N GLY A 9 -12.85 1.67 -12.03
CA GLY A 9 -14.07 1.24 -11.34
C GLY A 9 -13.85 0.15 -10.28
N MET A 10 -12.61 -0.03 -9.80
CA MET A 10 -12.29 -1.07 -8.81
C MET A 10 -12.88 -0.78 -7.42
N PHE A 11 -13.05 0.50 -7.10
CA PHE A 11 -13.74 1.00 -5.92
C PHE A 11 -14.21 2.43 -6.16
N SER A 12 -15.18 2.87 -5.38
CA SER A 12 -15.64 4.27 -5.33
C SER A 12 -14.80 5.10 -4.36
N TRP A 13 -14.85 6.43 -4.50
CA TRP A 13 -14.22 7.33 -3.52
C TRP A 13 -14.78 7.19 -2.10
N GLY A 14 -16.06 6.81 -1.94
CA GLY A 14 -16.65 6.56 -0.62
C GLY A 14 -16.04 5.36 0.09
N GLU A 15 -15.85 4.26 -0.64
CA GLU A 15 -15.16 3.07 -0.12
C GLU A 15 -13.70 3.35 0.20
N TRP A 16 -13.02 4.10 -0.66
CA TRP A 16 -11.65 4.56 -0.42
C TRP A 16 -11.54 5.39 0.87
N ALA A 17 -12.41 6.39 1.03
CA ALA A 17 -12.39 7.26 2.21
C ALA A 17 -12.65 6.46 3.50
N ALA A 18 -13.56 5.49 3.47
CA ALA A 18 -13.81 4.60 4.61
C ALA A 18 -12.55 3.78 4.98
N CYS A 19 -11.93 3.12 4.00
CA CYS A 19 -10.71 2.33 4.22
C CYS A 19 -9.54 3.19 4.73
N LEU A 20 -9.37 4.41 4.20
CA LEU A 20 -8.31 5.33 4.64
C LEU A 20 -8.53 5.79 6.08
N ASN A 21 -9.76 6.15 6.44
CA ASN A 21 -10.10 6.55 7.81
C ASN A 21 -9.87 5.40 8.80
N GLU A 22 -10.19 4.16 8.43
CA GLU A 22 -9.90 2.99 9.26
C GLU A 22 -8.39 2.78 9.45
N ALA A 23 -7.60 2.87 8.38
CA ALA A 23 -6.15 2.72 8.45
C ALA A 23 -5.50 3.79 9.36
N ILE A 24 -5.96 5.04 9.29
CA ILE A 24 -5.50 6.12 10.16
C ILE A 24 -5.87 5.83 11.61
N ARG A 25 -7.12 5.44 11.88
CA ARG A 25 -7.57 5.11 13.24
C ARG A 25 -6.80 3.96 13.86
N ASP A 26 -6.51 2.92 13.09
CA ASP A 26 -5.72 1.76 13.56
C ASP A 26 -4.30 2.17 13.92
N ALA A 27 -3.68 3.05 13.12
CA ALA A 27 -2.34 3.55 13.40
C ALA A 27 -2.29 4.49 14.62
N GLN A 28 -3.27 5.39 14.76
CA GLN A 28 -3.42 6.22 15.95
C GLN A 28 -3.61 5.36 17.21
N ALA A 29 -4.41 4.30 17.13
CA ALA A 29 -4.57 3.34 18.23
C ALA A 29 -3.28 2.56 18.55
N ALA A 30 -2.39 2.38 17.57
CA ALA A 30 -1.08 1.77 17.75
C ALA A 30 0.00 2.75 18.30
N GLY A 31 -0.38 4.00 18.62
CA GLY A 31 0.51 4.99 19.22
C GLY A 31 1.20 5.92 18.23
N ASP A 32 0.73 6.00 16.98
CA ASP A 32 1.20 7.01 16.04
C ASP A 32 0.76 8.42 16.50
N ALA A 33 1.74 9.31 16.68
CA ALA A 33 1.52 10.68 17.15
C ALA A 33 0.99 11.62 16.05
N ASP A 34 0.72 11.10 14.86
CA ASP A 34 0.08 11.80 13.73
C ASP A 34 0.80 13.11 13.37
N HIS A 35 2.12 12.99 13.15
CA HIS A 35 2.97 14.12 12.77
C HIS A 35 2.99 14.37 11.24
N GLY A 36 2.15 13.66 10.48
CA GLY A 36 2.09 13.73 9.02
C GLY A 36 3.15 12.89 8.30
N ASP A 37 4.25 12.54 8.98
CA ASP A 37 5.35 11.71 8.46
C ASP A 37 4.90 10.28 8.08
N THR A 38 3.80 9.82 8.67
CA THR A 38 3.23 8.47 8.51
C THR A 38 2.03 8.44 7.57
N TYR A 39 1.60 9.59 7.03
CA TYR A 39 0.43 9.67 6.15
C TYR A 39 0.52 8.74 4.94
N TYR A 40 1.69 8.66 4.29
CA TYR A 40 1.90 7.74 3.16
C TYR A 40 1.81 6.26 3.58
N SER A 41 2.18 5.93 4.82
CA SER A 41 2.03 4.59 5.37
C SER A 41 0.55 4.23 5.55
N HIS A 42 -0.26 5.16 6.09
CA HIS A 42 -1.71 4.95 6.20
C HIS A 42 -2.37 4.83 4.83
N TRP A 43 -1.96 5.67 3.87
CA TRP A 43 -2.42 5.61 2.50
C TRP A 43 -2.10 4.27 1.84
N LEU A 44 -0.87 3.76 2.01
CA LEU A 44 -0.47 2.46 1.47
C LEU A 44 -1.26 1.32 2.12
N THR A 45 -1.39 1.35 3.45
CA THR A 45 -2.17 0.37 4.22
C THR A 45 -3.62 0.31 3.73
N ALA A 46 -4.25 1.47 3.52
CA ALA A 46 -5.61 1.55 2.99
C ALA A 46 -5.72 0.99 1.57
N LEU A 47 -4.72 1.26 0.72
CA LEU A 47 -4.66 0.75 -0.65
C LEU A 47 -4.50 -0.77 -0.72
N GLU A 48 -3.64 -1.33 0.11
CA GLU A 48 -3.46 -2.78 0.21
C GLU A 48 -4.74 -3.45 0.74
N ARG A 49 -5.35 -2.90 1.80
CA ARG A 49 -6.63 -3.39 2.35
C ARG A 49 -7.75 -3.39 1.33
N ILE A 50 -8.03 -2.25 0.68
CA ILE A 50 -9.15 -2.18 -0.27
C ILE A 50 -8.89 -3.09 -1.49
N SER A 51 -7.64 -3.21 -1.92
CA SER A 51 -7.28 -4.12 -3.02
C SER A 51 -7.49 -5.59 -2.63
N ALA A 52 -7.20 -5.97 -1.38
CA ALA A 52 -7.45 -7.30 -0.86
C ALA A 52 -8.96 -7.58 -0.67
N ILE A 53 -9.72 -6.64 -0.10
CA ILE A 53 -11.18 -6.73 0.05
C ILE A 53 -11.87 -6.93 -1.30
N LYS A 54 -11.37 -6.25 -2.34
CA LYS A 54 -11.88 -6.36 -3.72
C LYS A 54 -11.35 -7.60 -4.48
N GLY A 55 -10.49 -8.41 -3.85
CA GLY A 55 -9.92 -9.62 -4.45
C GLY A 55 -8.92 -9.35 -5.59
N LEU A 56 -8.38 -8.14 -5.68
CA LEU A 56 -7.40 -7.76 -6.72
C LEU A 56 -6.00 -8.28 -6.41
N VAL A 57 -5.73 -8.51 -5.13
CA VAL A 57 -4.49 -9.05 -4.59
C VAL A 57 -4.81 -9.99 -3.44
N THR A 58 -3.88 -10.87 -3.11
CA THR A 58 -3.87 -11.63 -1.85
C THR A 58 -2.72 -11.15 -0.96
N ASP A 59 -2.85 -11.32 0.36
CA ASP A 59 -1.77 -10.98 1.31
C ASP A 59 -0.46 -11.66 0.93
N ASP A 60 -0.54 -12.93 0.54
CA ASP A 60 0.58 -13.73 0.06
C ASP A 60 1.20 -13.17 -1.25
N SER A 61 0.39 -12.64 -2.16
CA SER A 61 0.90 -11.96 -3.36
C SER A 61 1.61 -10.64 -3.05
N LEU A 62 1.10 -9.87 -2.09
CA LEU A 62 1.71 -8.63 -1.62
C LEU A 62 3.04 -8.92 -0.92
N LEU A 63 3.06 -9.93 -0.05
CA LEU A 63 4.25 -10.39 0.65
C LEU A 63 5.36 -10.80 -0.32
N ARG A 64 5.03 -11.68 -1.28
CA ARG A 64 5.99 -12.06 -2.33
C ARG A 64 6.51 -10.87 -3.11
N ARG A 65 5.64 -9.92 -3.44
CA ARG A 65 6.03 -8.72 -4.20
C ARG A 65 7.01 -7.85 -3.42
N ARG A 66 6.75 -7.66 -2.13
CA ARG A 66 7.65 -6.95 -1.21
C ARG A 66 9.01 -7.65 -1.13
N ASP A 67 9.02 -8.95 -0.89
CA ASP A 67 10.25 -9.73 -0.72
C ASP A 67 11.08 -9.76 -2.02
N ALA A 68 10.42 -9.81 -3.18
CA ALA A 68 11.09 -9.72 -4.47
C ALA A 68 11.76 -8.36 -4.69
N TRP A 69 11.10 -7.26 -4.30
CA TRP A 69 11.67 -5.92 -4.38
C TRP A 69 12.84 -5.74 -3.42
N ASP A 70 12.72 -6.26 -2.20
CA ASP A 70 13.77 -6.21 -1.18
C ASP A 70 15.02 -7.01 -1.62
N ALA A 71 14.81 -8.20 -2.21
CA ALA A 71 15.88 -8.97 -2.82
C ALA A 71 16.51 -8.26 -4.03
N ALA A 72 15.70 -7.63 -4.89
CA ALA A 72 16.18 -6.86 -6.04
C ALA A 72 17.02 -5.65 -5.60
N ALA A 73 16.54 -4.88 -4.63
CA ALA A 73 17.26 -3.73 -4.09
C ALA A 73 18.63 -4.11 -3.53
N ARG A 74 18.73 -5.23 -2.80
CA ARG A 74 20.00 -5.73 -2.25
C ARG A 74 21.03 -6.13 -3.29
N ARG A 75 20.60 -6.67 -4.44
CA ARG A 75 21.52 -7.12 -5.51
C ARG A 75 21.84 -6.04 -6.54
N THR A 76 21.09 -4.94 -6.57
CA THR A 76 21.30 -3.83 -7.51
C THR A 76 22.44 -2.94 -7.01
N PRO A 77 23.54 -2.78 -7.77
CA PRO A 77 24.61 -1.84 -7.44
C PRO A 77 24.11 -0.39 -7.39
N HIS A 78 24.75 0.45 -6.58
CA HIS A 78 24.41 1.87 -6.52
C HIS A 78 24.49 2.54 -7.90
N GLY A 79 23.47 3.34 -8.22
CA GLY A 79 23.35 4.03 -9.51
C GLY A 79 22.74 3.19 -10.63
N GLN A 80 22.38 1.93 -10.39
CA GLN A 80 21.68 1.09 -11.34
C GLN A 80 20.17 1.01 -11.03
N PRO A 81 19.29 0.88 -12.04
CA PRO A 81 17.87 0.63 -11.83
C PRO A 81 17.62 -0.67 -11.07
N ILE A 82 16.64 -0.68 -10.17
CA ILE A 82 16.18 -1.90 -9.52
C ILE A 82 15.14 -2.56 -10.41
N GLU A 83 15.48 -3.73 -10.94
CA GLU A 83 14.59 -4.53 -11.77
C GLU A 83 14.17 -5.78 -11.00
N LEU A 84 12.86 -6.03 -10.94
CA LEU A 84 12.33 -7.33 -10.58
C LEU A 84 12.55 -8.23 -11.79
N GLY A 85 13.41 -9.24 -11.65
CA GLY A 85 13.84 -10.10 -12.76
C GLY A 85 12.70 -10.81 -13.49
#